data_AF-A0A3D2G568-F1
#
_entry.id   AF-A0A3D2G568-F1
#
_cell.length_a   1.000
_cell.length_b   1.000
_cell.length_c   1.000
_cell.angle_alpha   90.00
_cell.angle_beta   90.00
_cell.angle_gamma   90.00
#
_symmetry.space_group_name_H-M   'P 1'
#
loop_
_entity.id
_entity.type
_entity.pdbx_description
1 polymer ?
#
loop_
_entity_poly.entity_id
_entity_poly.type
_entity_poly.pdbx_seq_one_letter_code
_entity_poly.pdbx_strand_id
1 'polypeptide(L)'
;EQGIPMWIRHVLVPGITDNDEYLKRTREFIDSLDTVKKVEVLPYHTLGEYKWKELGIPYKLEGVDPPSEERVQNAKKILEFSKY
;
A
#
# COMPACT_ATOMS: atom_id res chain seq x y z
N GLU A 1 -17.93 -16.33 4.89
CA GLU A 1 -17.86 -15.04 4.17
C GLU A 1 -19.22 -14.33 4.21
N GLN A 2 -19.26 -12.99 4.11
CA GLN A 2 -20.52 -12.21 4.08
C GLN A 2 -20.94 -11.76 2.66
N GLY A 3 -20.16 -12.10 1.62
CA GLY A 3 -20.49 -11.76 0.23
C GLY A 3 -20.39 -10.27 -0.13
N ILE A 4 -19.85 -9.43 0.77
CA ILE A 4 -19.77 -7.97 0.57
C ILE A 4 -18.61 -7.63 -0.37
N PRO A 5 -18.85 -6.94 -1.51
CA PRO A 5 -17.79 -6.49 -2.40
C PRO A 5 -16.79 -5.57 -1.70
N MET A 6 -15.49 -5.80 -1.91
CA MET A 6 -14.44 -5.01 -1.24
C MET A 6 -13.38 -4.49 -2.21
N TRP A 7 -12.82 -3.33 -1.87
CA TRP A 7 -11.62 -2.78 -2.51
C TRP A 7 -10.48 -2.79 -1.50
N ILE A 8 -9.30 -3.19 -1.94
CA ILE A 8 -8.10 -3.23 -1.11
C ILE A 8 -7.18 -2.10 -1.53
N ARG A 9 -6.66 -1.38 -0.54
CA ARG A 9 -5.65 -0.35 -0.74
C ARG A 9 -4.38 -0.74 -0.01
N HIS A 10 -3.28 -0.80 -0.75
CA HIS A 10 -1.95 -1.07 -0.21
C HIS A 10 -1.16 0.24 -0.17
N VAL A 11 -0.89 0.77 1.02
CA VAL A 11 0.00 1.92 1.18
C VAL A 11 1.44 1.45 1.03
N LEU A 12 2.16 1.99 0.05
CA LEU A 12 3.52 1.63 -0.31
C LEU A 12 4.52 2.62 0.34
N VAL A 13 5.15 2.17 1.41
CA VAL A 13 6.13 2.95 2.19
C VAL A 13 7.52 2.33 2.02
N PRO A 14 8.50 3.07 1.48
CA PRO A 14 9.87 2.58 1.31
C PRO A 14 10.49 2.02 2.60
N GLY A 15 11.11 0.85 2.49
CA GLY A 15 11.76 0.15 3.61
C GLY A 15 10.80 -0.52 4.59
N ILE A 16 9.48 -0.41 4.41
CA ILE A 16 8.48 -0.92 5.35
C ILE A 16 7.49 -1.85 4.65
N THR A 17 6.74 -1.35 3.67
CA THR A 17 5.67 -2.12 2.98
C THR A 17 5.94 -2.30 1.49
N ASP A 18 7.14 -1.94 1.04
CA ASP A 18 7.60 -2.07 -0.34
C ASP A 18 8.58 -3.23 -0.52
N ASN A 19 8.54 -4.24 0.34
CA ASN A 19 9.32 -5.47 0.14
C ASN A 19 8.60 -6.41 -0.85
N ASP A 20 9.30 -6.84 -1.91
CA ASP A 20 8.71 -7.66 -2.97
C ASP A 20 8.22 -9.04 -2.50
N GLU A 21 8.89 -9.67 -1.53
CA GLU A 21 8.44 -10.95 -0.95
C GLU A 21 7.09 -10.75 -0.25
N TYR A 22 6.95 -9.67 0.52
CA TYR A 22 5.72 -9.37 1.23
C TYR A 22 4.60 -8.93 0.30
N LEU A 23 4.91 -8.20 -0.78
CA LEU A 23 3.92 -7.88 -1.82
C LEU A 23 3.39 -9.15 -2.50
N LYS A 24 4.25 -10.12 -2.81
CA LYS A 24 3.83 -11.41 -3.40
C LYS A 24 2.93 -12.20 -2.45
N ARG A 25 3.32 -12.33 -1.17
CA ARG A 25 2.49 -12.99 -0.15
C ARG A 25 1.16 -12.26 0.07
N THR A 26 1.15 -10.94 -0.06
CA THR A 26 -0.07 -10.14 -0.01
C THR A 26 -0.96 -10.44 -1.21
N ARG A 27 -0.39 -10.52 -2.43
CA ARG A 27 -1.13 -10.92 -3.64
C ARG A 27 -1.78 -12.30 -3.49
N GLU A 28 -1.02 -13.28 -3.00
CA GLU A 28 -1.49 -14.66 -2.75
C GLU A 28 -2.66 -14.69 -1.76
N PHE A 29 -2.57 -13.91 -0.67
CA PHE A 29 -3.68 -13.77 0.26
C PHE A 29 -4.91 -13.13 -0.39
N ILE A 30 -4.73 -12.06 -1.18
CA ILE A 30 -5.83 -11.40 -1.89
C ILE A 30 -6.51 -12.35 -2.89
N ASP A 31 -5.76 -13.24 -3.55
CA ASP A 31 -6.31 -14.25 -4.45
C ASP A 31 -7.22 -15.27 -3.76
N SER A 32 -7.05 -15.47 -2.44
CA SER A 32 -7.95 -16.32 -1.66
C SER A 32 -9.30 -15.67 -1.34
N LEU A 33 -9.52 -14.41 -1.69
CA LEU A 33 -10.73 -13.65 -1.32
C LEU A 33 -11.73 -13.54 -2.49
N ASP A 34 -12.95 -14.03 -2.27
CA ASP A 34 -13.97 -14.12 -3.31
C ASP A 34 -14.64 -12.77 -3.67
N THR A 35 -14.53 -11.79 -2.80
CA THR A 35 -15.30 -10.53 -2.92
C THR A 35 -14.47 -9.31 -3.33
N VAL A 36 -13.15 -9.46 -3.52
CA VAL A 36 -12.28 -8.37 -3.96
C VAL A 36 -12.62 -7.96 -5.38
N LYS A 37 -12.86 -6.66 -5.58
CA LYS A 37 -13.17 -6.05 -6.89
C LYS A 37 -12.03 -5.20 -7.43
N LYS A 38 -11.14 -4.71 -6.57
CA LYS A 38 -10.06 -3.81 -6.95
C LYS A 38 -8.94 -3.86 -5.92
N VAL A 39 -7.70 -3.76 -6.40
CA VAL A 39 -6.51 -3.48 -5.58
C VAL A 39 -5.88 -2.18 -6.07
N GLU A 40 -5.67 -1.24 -5.16
CA GLU A 40 -5.01 0.05 -5.43
C GLU A 40 -3.70 0.15 -4.65
N VAL A 41 -2.62 0.50 -5.33
CA VAL A 41 -1.34 0.84 -4.68
C VAL A 41 -1.32 2.36 -4.44
N LEU A 42 -1.18 2.76 -3.18
CA LEU A 42 -1.09 4.16 -2.76
C LEU A 42 0.34 4.49 -2.33
N PRO A 43 1.09 5.28 -3.12
CA PRO A 43 2.41 5.75 -2.71
C PRO A 43 2.34 6.54 -1.41
N TYR A 44 3.27 6.28 -0.50
CA TYR A 44 3.47 7.13 0.66
C TYR A 44 3.78 8.58 0.24
N HIS A 45 3.32 9.53 1.04
CA HIS A 45 3.59 10.95 0.88
C HIS A 45 3.75 11.61 2.26
N THR A 46 4.49 12.72 2.33
CA THR A 46 4.71 13.46 3.58
C THR A 46 3.57 14.41 3.95
N LEU A 47 2.50 14.48 3.14
CA LEU A 47 1.33 15.30 3.43
C LEU A 47 0.72 14.91 4.79
N GLY A 48 0.69 15.89 5.70
CA GLY A 48 0.16 15.72 7.06
C GLY A 48 1.22 15.74 8.16
N GLU A 49 2.51 15.69 7.82
CA GLU A 49 3.63 15.82 8.79
C GLU A 49 3.51 17.11 9.63
N TYR A 50 3.09 18.23 9.03
CA TYR A 50 2.87 19.48 9.75
C TYR A 50 1.87 19.36 10.92
N LYS A 51 0.87 18.48 10.82
CA LYS A 51 -0.11 18.26 11.91
C LYS A 51 0.54 17.62 13.13
N TRP A 52 1.51 16.72 12.90
CA TRP A 52 2.28 16.12 13.99
C TRP A 52 3.13 17.17 14.70
N LYS A 53 3.76 18.06 13.92
CA LYS A 53 4.50 19.21 14.44
C LYS A 53 3.63 20.15 15.26
N GLU A 54 2.43 20.49 14.79
CA GLU A 54 1.47 21.34 15.51
C GLU A 54 0.98 20.72 16.83
N LEU A 55 0.84 19.39 16.85
CA LEU A 55 0.45 18.65 18.06
C LEU A 55 1.62 18.38 19.01
N GLY A 56 2.86 18.74 18.63
CA GLY A 56 4.06 18.43 19.42
C GLY A 56 4.37 16.94 19.52
N ILE A 57 3.89 16.12 18.57
CA ILE A 57 4.05 14.66 18.57
C ILE A 57 5.18 14.30 17.58
N PRO A 58 6.17 13.48 17.97
CA PRO A 58 7.21 13.02 17.05
C PRO A 58 6.63 12.23 15.88
N TYR A 59 7.00 12.61 14.66
CA TYR A 59 6.58 11.91 13.45
C TYR A 59 7.49 10.71 13.17
N LYS A 60 6.93 9.50 13.19
CA LYS A 60 7.73 8.25 13.11
C LYS A 60 8.30 7.93 11.73
N LEU A 61 7.84 8.62 10.69
CA LEU A 61 8.32 8.45 9.32
C LEU A 61 9.15 9.66 8.86
N GLU A 62 9.67 10.44 9.81
CA GLU A 62 10.60 11.54 9.51
C GLU A 62 11.81 11.00 8.74
N GLY A 63 12.17 11.68 7.64
CA GLY A 63 13.26 11.27 6.75
C GLY A 63 12.93 10.12 5.79
N VAL A 64 11.70 9.57 5.80
CA VAL A 64 11.26 8.64 4.77
C VAL A 64 10.73 9.44 3.57
N ASP A 65 11.34 9.23 2.41
CA ASP A 65 10.90 9.83 1.15
C ASP A 65 9.72 9.04 0.51
N PRO A 66 8.90 9.67 -0.34
CA PRO A 66 7.97 8.95 -1.21
C PRO A 66 8.69 7.91 -2.08
N PRO A 67 8.05 6.76 -2.40
CA PRO A 67 8.65 5.78 -3.29
C PRO A 67 8.86 6.37 -4.70
N SER A 68 9.89 5.90 -5.40
CA SER A 68 10.10 6.26 -6.80
C SER A 68 8.96 5.74 -7.68
N GLU A 69 8.75 6.38 -8.84
CA GLU A 69 7.75 5.94 -9.80
C GLU A 69 7.99 4.48 -10.24
N GLU A 70 9.26 4.11 -10.48
CA GLU A 70 9.64 2.73 -10.78
C GLU A 70 9.22 1.75 -9.67
N ARG A 71 9.45 2.12 -8.40
CA ARG A 71 9.05 1.30 -7.26
C ARG A 71 7.54 1.14 -7.21
N VAL A 72 6.78 2.21 -7.46
CA VAL A 72 5.32 2.18 -7.51
C VAL A 72 4.83 1.27 -8.63
N GLN A 73 5.40 1.37 -9.82
CA GLN A 73 5.02 0.53 -10.97
C GLN A 73 5.37 -0.95 -10.74
N ASN A 74 6.52 -1.26 -10.14
CA ASN A 74 6.85 -2.63 -9.75
C ASN A 74 5.83 -3.19 -8.75
N ALA A 75 5.47 -2.41 -7.72
CA ALA A 75 4.47 -2.84 -6.74
C ALA A 75 3.08 -3.05 -7.37
N LYS A 76 2.66 -2.16 -8.28
CA LYS A 76 1.42 -2.31 -9.06
C LYS A 76 1.42 -3.59 -9.89
N LYS A 77 2.55 -3.94 -10.52
CA LYS A 77 2.69 -5.16 -11.31
C LYS A 77 2.60 -6.42 -10.45
N ILE A 78 3.21 -6.41 -9.26
CA ILE A 78 3.13 -7.55 -8.32
C ILE A 78 1.71 -7.70 -7.76
N LEU A 79 1.08 -6.58 -7.39
CA LEU A 79 -0.28 -6.54 -6.84
C LEU A 79 -1.37 -6.46 -7.91
N GLU A 80 -1.03 -6.63 -9.18
CA GLU A 80 -1.97 -6.54 -10.28
C GLU A 80 -3.09 -7.55 -10.06
N PHE A 81 -4.31 -7.02 -9.98
CA PHE A 81 -5.50 -7.78 -9.68
C PHE A 81 -6.47 -7.62 -10.83
N SER A 82 -6.66 -8.70 -11.59
CA SER A 82 -7.72 -8.83 -12.56
C SER A 82 -8.58 -10.01 -12.15
N LYS A 83 -9.85 -9.75 -11.84
CA LYS A 83 -10.88 -10.78 -11.82
C LYS A 83 -11.52 -10.70 -13.21
N TYR A 84 -11.30 -11.75 -14.01
CA TYR A 84 -11.77 -11.97 -15.39
C TYR A 84 -12.76 -10.95 -15.96
#